data_AF-A0A537UP65-F1
#
_entry.id   AF-A0A537UP65-F1
#
_cell.length_a   1.000
_cell.length_b   1.000
_cell.length_c   1.000
_cell.angle_alpha   90.00
_cell.angle_beta   90.00
_cell.angle_gamma   90.00
#
_symmetry.space_group_name_H-M   'P 1'
#
loop_
_entity.id
_entity.type
_entity.pdbx_description
1 polymer ?
#
loop_
_entity_poly.entity_id
_entity_poly.type
_entity_poly.pdbx_seq_one_letter_code
_entity_poly.pdbx_strand_id
1 'polypeptide(L)'
;MIVFREMRRRAKVLVAPVLGLALTGYFAYHLVEGDRGLRAWMRTTQELRLAKTGLADVAAERAKLERRAANMRADHLDRDLLDSQVRRMLDLAAPDEIVIIQPQKQR
;
A
#
# COMPACT_ATOMS: atom_id res chain seq x y z
N MET A 1 -66.49 0.92 34.82
CA MET A 1 -65.66 0.20 33.83
C MET A 1 -65.54 0.91 32.46
N ILE A 2 -65.59 2.25 32.39
CA ILE A 2 -65.44 2.99 31.11
C ILE A 2 -64.01 3.48 30.93
N VAL A 3 -63.39 4.01 32.00
CA VAL A 3 -62.01 4.51 32.01
C VAL A 3 -60.99 3.45 31.59
N PHE A 4 -61.13 2.22 32.11
CA PHE A 4 -60.23 1.11 31.77
C PHE A 4 -60.32 0.70 30.29
N ARG A 5 -61.51 0.81 29.69
CA ARG A 5 -61.73 0.50 28.27
C ARG A 5 -61.10 1.56 27.37
N GLU A 6 -61.17 2.82 27.79
CA GLU A 6 -60.60 3.95 27.05
C GLU A 6 -59.07 3.98 27.14
N MET A 7 -58.49 3.70 28.30
CA MET A 7 -57.04 3.49 28.46
C MET A 7 -56.54 2.34 27.57
N ARG A 8 -57.27 1.22 27.52
CA ARG A 8 -56.90 0.07 26.66
C ARG A 8 -56.95 0.42 25.17
N ARG A 9 -57.89 1.28 24.77
CA ARG A 9 -58.03 1.76 23.38
C ARG A 9 -56.86 2.68 23.00
N ARG A 10 -56.50 3.62 23.87
CA ARG A 10 -55.35 4.53 23.67
C ARG A 10 -54.01 3.79 23.72
N ALA A 11 -53.84 2.85 24.63
CA ALA A 11 -52.65 2.02 24.71
C ALA A 11 -52.41 1.22 23.42
N LYS A 12 -53.44 0.59 22.84
CA LYS A 12 -53.31 -0.14 21.56
C LYS A 12 -52.81 0.74 20.42
N VAL A 13 -53.23 2.01 20.38
CA VAL A 13 -52.80 2.96 19.34
C VAL A 13 -51.36 3.44 19.56
N LEU A 14 -50.94 3.60 20.82
CA LEU A 14 -49.60 4.10 21.17
C LEU A 14 -48.51 3.02 21.16
N VAL A 15 -48.86 1.75 21.32
CA VAL A 15 -47.89 0.64 21.35
C VAL A 15 -47.06 0.57 20.07
N ALA A 16 -47.69 0.65 18.89
CA ALA A 16 -46.96 0.53 17.62
C ALA A 16 -45.95 1.68 17.37
N PRO A 17 -46.32 2.97 17.53
CA PRO A 17 -45.37 4.09 17.45
C PRO A 17 -44.22 3.99 18.47
N VAL A 18 -44.52 3.63 19.71
CA VAL A 18 -43.51 3.50 20.77
C VAL A 18 -42.52 2.39 20.46
N LEU A 19 -43.00 1.23 20.01
CA LEU A 19 -42.14 0.12 19.58
C LEU A 19 -41.29 0.50 18.36
N GLY A 20 -41.88 1.21 17.39
CA GLY A 20 -41.14 1.70 16.22
C GLY A 20 -40.02 2.66 16.61
N LEU A 21 -40.28 3.57 17.55
CA LEU A 21 -39.29 4.53 18.02
C LEU A 21 -38.18 3.85 18.84
N ALA A 22 -38.54 2.89 19.69
CA ALA A 22 -37.59 2.07 20.43
C ALA A 22 -36.68 1.24 19.50
N LEU A 23 -37.25 0.58 18.49
CA LEU A 23 -36.50 -0.17 17.47
C LEU A 23 -35.56 0.76 16.70
N THR A 24 -36.05 1.91 16.27
CA THR A 24 -35.24 2.90 15.54
C THR A 24 -34.07 3.38 16.38
N GLY A 25 -34.30 3.71 17.66
CA GLY A 25 -33.25 4.09 18.60
C GLY A 25 -32.22 2.98 18.82
N TYR A 26 -32.68 1.74 18.98
CA TYR A 26 -31.81 0.58 19.13
C TYR A 26 -30.91 0.37 17.90
N PHE A 27 -31.49 0.39 16.70
CA PHE A 27 -30.72 0.27 15.47
C PHE A 27 -29.79 1.47 15.24
N ALA A 28 -30.22 2.69 15.56
CA ALA A 28 -29.37 3.88 15.44
C ALA A 28 -28.15 3.80 16.37
N TYR A 29 -28.34 3.36 17.62
CA TYR A 29 -27.25 3.13 18.56
C TYR A 29 -26.28 2.05 18.04
N HIS A 30 -26.81 0.89 17.64
CA HIS A 30 -25.98 -0.20 17.10
C HIS A 30 -25.32 0.12 15.76
N LEU A 31 -25.85 1.06 14.98
CA LEU A 31 -25.19 1.54 13.76
C LEU A 31 -23.90 2.31 14.07
N VAL A 32 -23.82 2.94 15.25
CA VAL A 32 -22.66 3.73 15.67
C VAL A 32 -21.71 2.91 16.55
N GLU A 33 -22.22 2.09 17.48
CA GLU A 33 -21.44 1.28 18.42
C GLU A 33 -21.14 -0.16 17.92
N GLY A 34 -21.85 -0.65 16.90
CA GLY A 34 -21.70 -2.02 16.44
C GLY A 34 -20.35 -2.30 15.77
N ASP A 35 -19.92 -3.56 15.82
CA ASP A 35 -18.68 -4.07 15.19
C ASP A 35 -18.66 -3.90 13.66
N ARG A 36 -19.81 -3.66 13.03
CA ARG A 36 -19.94 -3.30 11.60
C ARG A 36 -20.47 -1.88 11.38
N GLY A 37 -20.50 -1.09 12.45
CA GLY A 37 -20.97 0.27 12.43
C GLY A 37 -19.99 1.23 11.78
N LEU A 38 -20.36 2.51 11.77
CA LEU A 38 -19.60 3.57 11.12
C LEU A 38 -18.15 3.64 11.61
N ARG A 39 -17.93 3.45 12.92
CA ARG A 39 -16.59 3.47 13.54
C ARG A 39 -15.70 2.32 13.06
N ALA A 40 -16.23 1.12 12.97
CA ALA A 40 -15.51 -0.04 12.45
C ALA A 40 -15.14 0.17 10.97
N TRP A 41 -16.08 0.68 10.16
CA TRP A 41 -15.82 1.01 8.77
C TRP A 41 -14.70 2.05 8.59
N MET A 42 -14.70 3.11 9.39
CA MET A 42 -13.61 4.11 9.39
C MET A 42 -12.25 3.49 9.73
N ARG A 43 -12.20 2.66 10.78
CA ARG A 43 -10.96 2.00 11.20
C ARG A 43 -10.42 1.06 10.12
N THR A 44 -11.25 0.16 9.59
CA THR A 44 -10.83 -0.77 8.54
C THR A 44 -10.42 -0.05 7.26
N THR A 45 -11.10 1.03 6.90
CA THR A 45 -10.74 1.85 5.73
C THR A 45 -9.37 2.52 5.93
N GLN A 46 -9.09 3.00 7.15
CA GLN A 46 -7.79 3.59 7.47
C GLN A 46 -6.68 2.55 7.46
N GLU A 47 -6.89 1.38 8.04
CA GLU A 47 -5.94 0.25 8.02
C GLU A 47 -5.66 -0.20 6.58
N LEU A 48 -6.70 -0.31 5.75
CA LEU A 48 -6.55 -0.62 4.33
C LEU A 48 -5.72 0.43 3.58
N ARG A 49 -5.94 1.72 3.89
CA ARG A 49 -5.17 2.81 3.28
C ARG A 49 -3.69 2.71 3.65
N LEU A 50 -3.38 2.49 4.93
CA LEU A 50 -2.01 2.35 5.42
C LEU A 50 -1.30 1.11 4.83
N ALA A 51 -2.01 -0.01 4.76
CA ALA A 51 -1.47 -1.23 4.15
C ALA A 51 -1.18 -1.03 2.65
N LYS A 52 -2.07 -0.34 1.93
CA LYS A 52 -1.86 -0.02 0.51
C LYS A 52 -0.67 0.91 0.28
N THR A 53 -0.48 1.93 1.13
CA THR A 53 0.69 2.81 1.02
C THR A 53 1.98 2.06 1.28
N GLY A 54 2.04 1.23 2.34
CA GLY A 54 3.22 0.43 2.63
C GLY A 54 3.55 -0.58 1.52
N LEU A 55 2.52 -1.19 0.92
CA LEU A 55 2.70 -2.08 -0.22
C LEU A 55 3.30 -1.35 -1.43
N ALA A 56 2.81 -0.13 -1.72
CA ALA A 56 3.34 0.67 -2.83
C ALA A 56 4.81 1.03 -2.64
N ASP A 57 5.20 1.41 -1.42
CA ASP A 57 6.59 1.78 -1.08
C ASP A 57 7.53 0.58 -1.25
N VAL A 58 7.17 -0.57 -0.66
CA VAL A 58 7.98 -1.79 -0.74
C VAL A 58 8.04 -2.31 -2.18
N ALA A 59 6.95 -2.23 -2.94
CA ALA A 59 6.94 -2.61 -4.35
C ALA A 59 7.88 -1.72 -5.19
N ALA A 60 7.91 -0.41 -4.91
CA ALA A 60 8.83 0.52 -5.57
C ALA A 60 10.30 0.21 -5.24
N GLU A 61 10.61 -0.09 -3.98
CA GLU A 61 11.95 -0.52 -3.59
C GLU A 61 12.36 -1.83 -4.25
N ARG A 62 11.46 -2.82 -4.27
CA ARG A 62 11.68 -4.09 -4.96
C ARG A 62 11.99 -3.87 -6.43
N ALA A 63 11.21 -3.05 -7.13
CA ALA A 63 11.44 -2.75 -8.54
C ALA A 63 12.80 -2.06 -8.77
N LYS A 64 13.22 -1.16 -7.87
CA LYS A 64 14.53 -0.50 -7.93
C LYS A 64 15.68 -1.50 -7.73
N LEU A 65 15.53 -2.41 -6.78
CA LEU A 65 16.52 -3.46 -6.51
C LEU A 65 16.57 -4.48 -7.65
N GLU A 66 15.43 -4.86 -8.23
CA GLU A 66 15.38 -5.74 -9.40
C GLU A 66 16.11 -5.12 -10.60
N ARG A 67 15.92 -3.82 -10.86
CA ARG A 67 16.68 -3.11 -11.91
C ARG A 67 18.18 -3.10 -11.65
N ARG A 68 18.60 -2.86 -10.40
CA ARG A 68 20.02 -2.91 -10.02
C ARG A 68 20.60 -4.31 -10.15
N ALA A 69 19.87 -5.32 -9.69
CA ALA A 69 20.25 -6.71 -9.81
C ALA A 69 20.34 -7.12 -11.29
N ALA A 70 19.38 -6.73 -12.13
CA ALA A 70 19.44 -6.96 -13.57
C ALA A 70 20.69 -6.34 -14.21
N ASN A 71 21.06 -5.12 -13.82
CA ASN A 71 22.30 -4.48 -14.29
C ASN A 71 23.58 -5.15 -13.77
N MET A 72 23.50 -5.92 -12.67
CA MET A 72 24.62 -6.66 -12.09
C MET A 72 24.64 -8.13 -12.48
N ARG A 73 23.59 -8.65 -13.14
CA ARG A 73 23.52 -10.05 -13.55
C ARG A 73 24.50 -10.30 -14.68
N ALA A 74 25.39 -11.26 -14.44
CA ALA A 74 26.48 -11.63 -15.31
C ALA A 74 26.04 -12.25 -16.66
N ASP A 75 24.75 -12.56 -16.82
CA ASP A 75 24.20 -13.08 -18.08
C ASP A 75 24.26 -12.04 -19.24
N HIS A 76 24.50 -10.76 -18.91
CA HIS A 76 24.85 -9.69 -19.87
C HIS A 76 26.21 -9.05 -19.58
N LEU A 77 27.08 -9.71 -18.80
CA LEU A 77 28.45 -9.24 -18.59
C LEU A 77 29.22 -9.55 -19.87
N ASP A 78 29.29 -8.54 -20.72
CA ASP A 78 29.97 -8.61 -22.01
C ASP A 78 31.41 -9.10 -21.79
N ARG A 79 31.73 -10.25 -22.39
CA ARG A 79 33.05 -10.88 -22.24
C ARG A 79 34.15 -9.94 -22.74
N ASP A 80 33.84 -9.06 -23.68
CA ASP A 80 34.75 -8.02 -24.18
C ASP A 80 34.97 -6.91 -23.14
N LEU A 81 33.98 -6.60 -22.30
CA LEU A 81 34.16 -5.65 -21.18
C LEU A 81 35.06 -6.24 -20.08
N LEU A 82 35.00 -7.56 -19.86
CA LEU A 82 35.93 -8.24 -18.95
C LEU A 82 37.35 -8.29 -19.54
N ASP A 83 37.49 -8.63 -20.82
CA ASP A 83 38.80 -8.69 -21.49
C ASP A 83 39.48 -7.32 -21.52
N SER A 84 38.73 -6.26 -21.82
CA SER A 84 39.26 -4.88 -21.80
C SER A 84 39.64 -4.41 -20.38
N GLN A 85 38.93 -4.83 -19.33
CA GLN A 85 39.34 -4.52 -17.95
C GLN A 85 40.60 -5.26 -17.53
N VAL A 86 40.73 -6.54 -17.89
CA VAL A 86 41.93 -7.35 -17.60
C VAL A 86 43.14 -6.80 -18.33
N ARG A 87 43.01 -6.45 -19.61
CA ARG A 87 44.08 -5.82 -20.41
C ARG A 87 44.50 -4.47 -19.84
N ARG A 88 43.54 -3.63 -19.42
CA ARG A 88 43.82 -2.33 -18.80
C ARG A 88 44.52 -2.48 -17.44
N MET A 89 44.15 -3.48 -16.64
CA MET A 89 44.82 -3.73 -15.34
C MET A 89 46.22 -4.32 -15.49
N LEU A 90 46.47 -5.10 -16.54
CA LEU A 90 47.74 -5.77 -16.80
C LEU A 90 48.66 -5.00 -17.76
N ASP A 91 48.27 -3.80 -18.19
CA ASP A 91 48.97 -2.97 -19.19
C ASP A 91 49.30 -3.73 -20.49
N LEU A 92 48.42 -4.66 -20.88
CA LEU A 92 48.57 -5.51 -22.06
C LEU A 92 47.84 -4.85 -23.24
N ALA A 93 48.60 -4.28 -24.19
CA ALA A 93 48.09 -3.83 -25.48
C ALA A 93 48.29 -4.92 -26.56
N ALA A 94 47.33 -5.07 -27.47
CA ALA A 94 47.50 -5.96 -28.62
C ALA A 94 48.62 -5.44 -29.56
N PRO A 95 49.27 -6.30 -30.37
CA PRO A 95 50.36 -5.90 -31.28
C PRO A 95 49.97 -4.79 -32.28
N ASP A 96 48.67 -4.60 -32.51
CA ASP A 96 48.03 -3.69 -33.45
C ASP A 96 47.28 -2.52 -32.80
N GLU A 97 47.36 -2.35 -31.47
CA GLU A 97 46.70 -1.25 -30.74
C GLU A 97 47.60 -0.02 -30.54
N ILE A 98 47.05 1.18 -30.77
CA ILE A 98 47.74 2.46 -30.59
C ILE A 98 47.31 3.09 -29.26
N VAL A 99 48.24 3.17 -28.30
CA VAL A 99 48.01 3.86 -27.01
C VAL A 99 48.33 5.35 -27.14
N ILE A 100 47.30 6.20 -27.02
CA ILE A 100 47.45 7.67 -27.04
C ILE A 100 47.54 8.18 -25.59
N ILE A 101 48.76 8.48 -25.13
CA ILE A 101 48.98 9.13 -23.83
C ILE A 101 48.76 10.63 -24.01
N GLN A 102 47.68 11.16 -23.45
CA GLN A 102 47.44 12.61 -23.47
C GLN A 102 48.31 13.31 -22.41
N PRO A 103 49.00 14.41 -22.75
CA PRO A 103 49.77 15.16 -21.78
C PRO A 103 48.84 15.77 -20.73
N GLN A 104 49.14 15.50 -19.45
CA GLN A 104 48.49 16.15 -18.31
C GLN A 104 48.69 17.65 -18.42
N LYS A 105 47.60 18.38 -18.70
CA LYS A 105 47.59 19.84 -18.72
C LYS A 105 47.79 20.31 -17.28
N GLN A 106 49.04 20.61 -16.92
CA GLN A 106 49.38 21.26 -15.66
C GLN A 106 48.57 22.56 -15.55
N ARG A 107 47.73 22.62 -14.52
CA ARG A 107 47.09 23.85 -14.05
C ARG A 107 47.93 24.42 -12.92
#